data_AF-A0A8G1M3J6-F1
#
_entry.id   AF-A0A8G1M3J6-F1
#
_cell.length_a   1.000
_cell.length_b   1.000
_cell.length_c   1.000
_cell.angle_alpha   90.00
_cell.angle_beta   90.00
_cell.angle_gamma   90.00
#
_symmetry.space_group_name_H-M   'P 1'
#
loop_
_entity.id
_entity.type
_entity.pdbx_description
1 polymer ?
#
loop_
_entity_poly.entity_id
_entity_poly.type
_entity_poly.pdbx_seq_one_letter_code
_entity_poly.pdbx_strand_id
1 'polypeptide(L)'
;MSKNHISAQMPISQSELANVYKLLSEAYIRPPTEELCNGFRRWYNEVNKQQTALWEALENVANGNASKLASEYTRLIQGYHQSCSPHPPHESVYRDGRLQGPASVAVEQLYADAGLSYDGPPEQIDHLGTELLFMSQLCELEKKNAQKQFLENHLTEWISDYYTEAKSYDPPKFYVGVFDLTQETVKIHKENLDAGSVG
;
A
#
# COMPACT_ATOMS: atom_id res chain seq x y z
N MET A 1 -32.50 -13.88 0.15
CA MET A 1 -32.28 -12.44 -0.11
C MET A 1 -30.90 -12.31 -0.72
N SER A 2 -30.85 -11.95 -2.00
CA SER A 2 -29.62 -11.92 -2.79
C SER A 2 -28.71 -10.81 -2.27
N LYS A 3 -27.47 -11.16 -1.86
CA LYS A 3 -26.43 -10.17 -1.64
C LYS A 3 -26.02 -9.68 -3.02
N ASN A 4 -26.47 -8.49 -3.41
CA ASN A 4 -25.92 -7.80 -4.57
C ASN A 4 -24.45 -7.51 -4.27
N HIS A 5 -23.55 -8.35 -4.77
CA HIS A 5 -22.16 -7.99 -4.99
C HIS A 5 -22.15 -6.93 -6.09
N ILE A 6 -22.30 -5.68 -5.68
CA ILE A 6 -21.81 -4.57 -6.49
C ILE A 6 -20.30 -4.75 -6.43
N SER A 7 -19.70 -5.32 -7.48
CA SER A 7 -18.24 -5.31 -7.60
C SER A 7 -17.81 -3.85 -7.50
N ALA A 8 -17.01 -3.51 -6.50
CA ALA A 8 -16.43 -2.20 -6.36
C ALA A 8 -15.36 -2.02 -7.44
N GLN A 9 -15.78 -1.94 -8.70
CA GLN A 9 -14.89 -1.58 -9.79
C GLN A 9 -14.69 -0.07 -9.68
N MET A 10 -13.58 0.33 -9.07
CA MET A 10 -12.95 1.57 -9.50
C MET A 10 -12.23 1.25 -10.81
N PRO A 11 -12.72 1.70 -11.99
CA PRO A 11 -11.92 1.67 -13.20
C PRO A 11 -10.82 2.73 -13.05
N ILE A 12 -9.71 2.32 -12.43
CA ILE A 12 -8.50 3.14 -12.31
C ILE A 12 -7.61 2.78 -13.49
N SER A 13 -7.25 3.77 -14.31
CA SER A 13 -6.25 3.60 -15.35
C SER A 13 -4.88 3.24 -14.77
N GLN A 14 -3.98 2.69 -15.58
CA GLN A 14 -2.63 2.32 -15.10
C GLN A 14 -1.85 3.53 -14.55
N SER A 15 -2.01 4.71 -15.16
CA SER A 15 -1.39 5.96 -14.67
C SER A 15 -1.98 6.43 -13.33
N GLU A 16 -3.30 6.29 -13.14
CA GLU A 16 -3.91 6.60 -11.87
C GLU A 16 -3.50 5.59 -10.78
N LEU A 17 -3.43 4.29 -11.10
CA LEU A 17 -2.93 3.27 -10.16
C LEU A 17 -1.49 3.57 -9.73
N ALA A 18 -0.63 3.93 -10.69
CA ALA A 18 0.73 4.35 -10.39
C ALA A 18 0.75 5.51 -9.38
N ASN A 19 -0.02 6.57 -9.63
CA ASN A 19 -0.10 7.71 -8.72
C ASN A 19 -0.60 7.32 -7.32
N VAL A 20 -1.60 6.45 -7.23
CA VAL A 20 -2.11 5.94 -5.95
C VAL A 20 -1.03 5.18 -5.19
N TYR A 21 -0.38 4.21 -5.83
CA TYR A 21 0.69 3.43 -5.23
C TYR A 21 1.86 4.30 -4.77
N LYS A 22 2.20 5.34 -5.55
CA LYS A 22 3.26 6.29 -5.20
C LYS A 22 2.91 7.12 -3.94
N LEU A 23 1.68 7.61 -3.84
CA LEU A 23 1.22 8.34 -2.65
C LEU A 23 1.22 7.44 -1.40
N LEU A 24 0.71 6.21 -1.54
CA LEU A 24 0.70 5.25 -0.44
C LEU A 24 2.13 4.88 -0.03
N SER A 25 3.01 4.57 -0.98
CA SER A 25 4.44 4.35 -0.77
C SER A 25 5.06 5.45 0.07
N GLU A 26 4.84 6.72 -0.30
CA GLU A 26 5.41 7.85 0.41
C GLU A 26 4.96 7.92 1.88
N ALA A 27 3.71 7.54 2.18
CA ALA A 27 3.18 7.51 3.54
C ALA A 27 3.85 6.47 4.45
N TYR A 28 4.45 5.43 3.86
CA TYR A 28 5.22 4.41 4.57
C TYR A 28 6.73 4.69 4.57
N ILE A 29 7.28 5.35 3.55
CA ILE A 29 8.74 5.57 3.43
C ILE A 29 9.23 6.70 4.35
N ARG A 30 8.40 7.72 4.60
CA ARG A 30 8.81 8.90 5.35
C ARG A 30 7.66 9.54 6.13
N PRO A 31 7.97 10.36 7.16
CA PRO A 31 6.96 11.16 7.85
C PRO A 31 6.13 11.97 6.84
N PRO A 32 4.79 12.03 7.00
CA PRO A 32 3.93 12.77 6.09
C PRO A 32 4.36 14.22 5.96
N THR A 33 4.55 14.66 4.71
CA THR A 33 4.87 16.04 4.35
C THR A 33 3.61 16.79 3.92
N GLU A 34 3.65 18.12 3.87
CA GLU A 34 2.53 18.89 3.33
C GLU A 34 2.27 18.54 1.85
N GLU A 35 3.31 18.20 1.08
CA GLU A 35 3.16 17.77 -0.31
C GLU A 35 2.41 16.43 -0.41
N LEU A 36 2.73 15.46 0.46
CA LEU A 36 1.99 14.20 0.53
C LEU A 36 0.52 14.44 0.86
N CYS A 37 0.23 15.24 1.89
CA CYS A 37 -1.14 15.60 2.26
C CYS A 37 -1.88 16.29 1.10
N ASN A 38 -1.21 17.19 0.38
CA ASN A 38 -1.78 17.83 -0.82
C ASN A 38 -2.01 16.85 -1.97
N GLY A 39 -1.16 15.83 -2.13
CA GLY A 39 -1.38 14.69 -3.02
C GLY A 39 -2.69 13.97 -2.72
N PHE A 40 -2.91 13.59 -1.46
CA PHE A 40 -4.17 12.97 -1.03
C PHE A 40 -5.39 13.90 -1.20
N ARG A 41 -5.25 15.21 -0.93
CA ARG A 41 -6.33 16.19 -1.17
C ARG A 41 -6.69 16.30 -2.65
N ARG A 42 -5.70 16.31 -3.55
CA ARG A 42 -5.94 16.29 -5.00
C ARG A 42 -6.71 15.04 -5.39
N TRP A 43 -6.22 13.87 -4.98
CA TRP A 43 -6.89 12.60 -5.25
C TRP A 43 -8.35 12.59 -4.74
N TYR A 44 -8.58 13.03 -3.50
CA TYR A 44 -9.93 13.15 -2.93
C TYR A 44 -10.87 14.07 -3.74
N ASN A 45 -10.35 15.13 -4.35
CA ASN A 45 -11.14 16.06 -5.15
C ASN A 45 -11.41 15.56 -6.58
N GLU A 46 -10.56 14.68 -7.10
CA GLU A 46 -10.66 14.12 -8.46
C GLU A 46 -11.55 12.86 -8.51
N VAL A 47 -11.64 12.11 -7.40
CA VAL A 47 -12.44 10.88 -7.34
C VAL A 47 -13.94 11.17 -7.35
N ASN A 48 -14.69 10.37 -8.11
CA ASN A 48 -16.15 10.35 -8.04
C ASN A 48 -16.63 9.73 -6.71
N LYS A 49 -16.95 10.61 -5.75
CA LYS A 49 -17.33 10.24 -4.37
C LYS A 49 -18.56 9.34 -4.27
N GLN A 50 -19.44 9.34 -5.27
CA GLN A 50 -20.64 8.49 -5.26
C GLN A 50 -20.36 7.02 -5.63
N GLN A 51 -19.16 6.72 -6.15
CA GLN A 51 -18.81 5.38 -6.64
C GLN A 51 -17.67 4.72 -5.85
N THR A 52 -17.11 5.40 -4.85
CA THR A 52 -16.00 4.85 -4.08
C THR A 52 -16.44 4.36 -2.71
N ALA A 53 -16.32 3.04 -2.49
CA ALA A 53 -16.47 2.45 -1.16
C ALA A 53 -15.38 2.93 -0.17
N LEU A 54 -14.35 3.62 -0.68
CA LEU A 54 -13.19 4.10 0.08
C LEU A 54 -13.28 5.57 0.46
N TRP A 55 -14.46 6.19 0.33
CA TRP A 55 -14.62 7.64 0.54
C TRP A 55 -14.17 8.08 1.94
N GLU A 56 -14.44 7.28 2.97
CA GLU A 56 -14.07 7.60 4.35
C GLU A 56 -12.55 7.52 4.53
N ALA A 57 -11.92 6.50 3.95
CA ALA A 57 -10.46 6.35 3.97
C ALA A 57 -9.77 7.49 3.20
N LEU A 58 -10.31 7.88 2.04
CA LEU A 58 -9.85 9.04 1.27
C LEU A 58 -10.02 10.34 2.05
N GLU A 59 -11.18 10.56 2.68
CA GLU A 59 -11.43 11.76 3.48
C GLU A 59 -10.46 11.85 4.68
N ASN A 60 -10.18 10.72 5.33
CA ASN A 60 -9.22 10.63 6.43
C ASN A 60 -7.82 11.08 6.02
N VAL A 61 -7.32 10.62 4.86
CA VAL A 61 -5.99 11.04 4.36
C VAL A 61 -5.98 12.47 3.83
N ALA A 62 -7.06 12.94 3.19
CA ALA A 62 -7.17 14.32 2.70
C ALA A 62 -7.13 15.36 3.83
N ASN A 63 -7.69 15.02 4.98
CA ASN A 63 -7.71 15.87 6.18
C ASN A 63 -6.42 15.75 7.03
N GLY A 64 -5.40 15.04 6.53
CA GLY A 64 -4.10 14.92 7.17
C GLY A 64 -3.44 16.28 7.45
N ASN A 65 -2.76 16.36 8.59
CA ASN A 65 -1.92 17.50 8.98
C ASN A 65 -0.50 17.00 9.27
N ALA A 66 0.42 17.27 8.36
CA ALA A 66 1.80 16.80 8.40
C ALA A 66 2.50 17.09 9.74
N SER A 67 2.30 18.29 10.29
CA SER A 67 2.94 18.72 11.55
C SER A 67 2.56 17.87 12.78
N LYS A 68 1.47 17.11 12.70
CA LYS A 68 0.95 16.27 13.79
C LYS A 68 1.21 14.77 13.56
N LEU A 69 1.82 14.38 12.45
CA LEU A 69 1.92 12.97 12.04
C LEU A 69 3.33 12.40 12.14
N ALA A 70 4.36 13.22 12.37
CA ALA A 70 5.74 12.74 12.43
C ALA A 70 6.01 11.78 13.60
N SER A 71 5.42 12.02 14.78
CA SER A 71 5.52 11.10 15.92
C SER A 71 4.79 9.79 15.64
N GLU A 72 3.62 9.88 14.99
CA GLU A 72 2.80 8.72 14.65
C GLU A 72 3.45 7.88 13.55
N TYR A 73 4.16 8.49 12.59
CA TYR A 73 5.00 7.77 11.64
C TYR A 73 6.06 6.91 12.36
N THR A 74 6.80 7.52 13.30
CA THR A 74 7.85 6.83 14.05
C THR A 74 7.27 5.66 14.85
N ARG A 75 6.09 5.86 15.45
CA ARG A 75 5.41 4.86 16.25
C ARG A 75 4.83 3.73 15.39
N LEU A 76 4.09 4.04 14.34
CA LEU A 76 3.28 3.07 13.60
C LEU A 76 4.03 2.40 12.45
N ILE A 77 5.01 3.08 11.86
CA ILE A 77 5.70 2.60 10.66
C ILE A 77 7.11 2.12 11.00
N GLN A 78 7.90 2.91 11.74
CA GLN A 78 9.25 2.50 12.11
C GLN A 78 9.31 1.45 13.22
N GLY A 79 8.21 1.21 13.95
CA GLY A 79 8.15 0.15 14.96
C GLY A 79 9.03 0.41 16.19
N TYR A 80 9.29 1.67 16.55
CA TYR A 80 10.34 2.01 17.55
C TYR A 80 10.03 1.55 18.99
N HIS A 81 8.76 1.26 19.33
CA HIS A 81 8.38 0.91 20.70
C HIS A 81 7.54 -0.37 20.76
N GLN A 82 8.20 -1.51 21.00
CA GLN A 82 7.61 -2.86 20.95
C GLN A 82 6.29 -3.04 21.71
N SER A 83 6.02 -2.25 22.76
CA SER A 83 4.76 -2.35 23.52
C SER A 83 3.64 -1.42 23.04
N CYS A 84 3.90 -0.51 22.10
CA CYS A 84 2.89 0.44 21.59
C CYS A 84 3.00 0.75 20.09
N SER A 85 3.73 -0.11 19.38
CA SER A 85 3.95 -0.07 17.94
C SER A 85 3.69 -1.44 17.35
N PRO A 86 3.09 -1.52 16.15
CA PRO A 86 3.11 -2.78 15.40
C PRO A 86 4.53 -3.14 15.01
N HIS A 87 4.74 -4.40 14.60
CA HIS A 87 5.96 -4.76 13.90
C HIS A 87 6.12 -3.89 12.63
N PRO A 88 7.38 -3.50 12.29
CA PRO A 88 7.62 -2.69 11.11
C PRO A 88 7.14 -3.43 9.85
N PRO A 89 6.59 -2.72 8.85
CA PRO A 89 5.88 -3.34 7.73
C PRO A 89 6.88 -3.89 6.70
N HIS A 90 7.50 -5.01 7.02
CA HIS A 90 8.34 -5.78 6.12
C HIS A 90 7.71 -7.13 5.85
N GLU A 91 7.63 -7.54 4.59
CA GLU A 91 7.06 -8.83 4.21
C GLU A 91 7.72 -9.98 5.00
N SER A 92 9.05 -10.00 5.09
CA SER A 92 9.78 -11.05 5.81
C SER A 92 9.48 -11.09 7.31
N VAL A 93 9.13 -9.98 7.94
CA VAL A 93 8.74 -9.98 9.36
C VAL A 93 7.42 -10.72 9.55
N TYR A 94 6.45 -10.51 8.66
CA TYR A 94 5.13 -11.13 8.76
C TYR A 94 5.11 -12.57 8.21
N ARG A 95 5.86 -12.87 7.15
CA ARG A 95 5.90 -14.22 6.54
C ARG A 95 6.96 -15.14 7.15
N ASP A 96 8.14 -14.60 7.44
CA ASP A 96 9.29 -15.40 7.88
C ASP A 96 9.63 -15.22 9.36
N GLY A 97 8.98 -14.28 10.06
CA GLY A 97 9.21 -13.96 11.47
C GLY A 97 10.50 -13.18 11.73
N ARG A 98 11.19 -12.68 10.70
CA ARG A 98 12.43 -11.91 10.82
C ARG A 98 12.70 -11.05 9.58
N LEU A 99 13.40 -9.93 9.77
CA LEU A 99 13.90 -9.11 8.67
C LEU A 99 14.87 -9.90 7.78
N GLN A 100 14.87 -9.59 6.47
CA GLN A 100 15.77 -10.17 5.48
C GLN A 100 15.65 -11.71 5.39
N GLY A 101 14.42 -12.20 5.50
CA GLY A 101 14.07 -13.62 5.34
C GLY A 101 14.01 -14.05 3.86
N PRO A 102 13.64 -15.33 3.60
CA PRO A 102 13.39 -15.82 2.26
C PRO A 102 12.47 -14.95 1.39
N ALA A 103 11.46 -14.29 1.98
CA ALA A 103 10.57 -13.39 1.25
C ALA A 103 11.33 -12.22 0.61
N SER A 104 12.31 -11.62 1.31
CA SER A 104 13.10 -10.51 0.77
C SER A 104 13.90 -10.90 -0.48
N VAL A 105 14.40 -12.15 -0.54
CA VAL A 105 15.10 -12.70 -1.71
C VAL A 105 14.12 -12.90 -2.88
N ALA A 106 12.91 -13.37 -2.59
CA ALA A 106 11.88 -13.54 -3.62
C ALA A 106 11.41 -12.19 -4.19
N VAL A 107 11.27 -11.15 -3.36
CA VAL A 107 10.97 -9.77 -3.78
C VAL A 107 12.07 -9.25 -4.71
N GLU A 108 13.33 -9.39 -4.30
CA GLU A 108 14.49 -8.97 -5.10
C GLU A 108 14.50 -9.64 -6.48
N GLN A 109 14.22 -10.95 -6.53
CA GLN A 109 14.16 -11.69 -7.78
C GLN A 109 13.04 -11.17 -8.70
N LEU A 110 11.86 -10.85 -8.16
CA LEU A 110 10.76 -10.33 -8.96
C LEU A 110 11.05 -8.92 -9.48
N TYR A 111 11.77 -8.10 -8.72
CA TYR A 111 12.25 -6.80 -9.20
C TYR A 111 13.17 -7.00 -10.42
N ALA A 112 14.15 -7.90 -10.29
CA ALA A 112 15.09 -8.21 -11.36
C ALA A 112 14.39 -8.80 -12.60
N ASP A 113 13.43 -9.70 -12.43
CA ASP A 113 12.64 -10.29 -13.52
C ASP A 113 11.78 -9.23 -14.23
N ALA A 114 11.32 -8.22 -13.49
CA ALA A 114 10.67 -7.05 -14.04
C ALA A 114 11.65 -6.04 -14.67
N GLY A 115 12.95 -6.32 -14.69
CA GLY A 115 13.98 -5.43 -15.25
C GLY A 115 14.14 -4.12 -14.46
N LEU A 116 13.80 -4.16 -13.17
CA LEU A 116 13.95 -3.05 -12.24
C LEU A 116 15.02 -3.42 -11.19
N SER A 117 15.78 -2.44 -10.73
CA SER A 117 16.73 -2.61 -9.63
C SER A 117 16.27 -1.80 -8.41
N TYR A 118 16.58 -2.33 -7.23
CA TYR A 118 16.45 -1.60 -5.98
C TYR A 118 17.83 -1.09 -5.54
N ASP A 119 17.98 0.22 -5.46
CA ASP A 119 19.26 0.88 -5.14
C ASP A 119 19.31 1.39 -3.69
N GLY A 120 18.32 1.02 -2.86
CA GLY A 120 18.26 1.43 -1.45
C GLY A 120 18.93 0.42 -0.50
N PRO A 121 18.82 0.65 0.81
CA PRO A 121 19.40 -0.24 1.83
C PRO A 121 18.79 -1.65 1.77
N PRO A 122 19.58 -2.74 1.79
CA PRO A 122 19.07 -4.10 1.64
C PRO A 122 17.97 -4.50 2.63
N GLU A 123 17.94 -3.91 3.82
CA GLU A 123 16.92 -4.14 4.83
C GLU A 123 15.54 -3.54 4.47
N GLN A 124 15.47 -2.67 3.47
CA GLN A 124 14.25 -1.98 3.04
C GLN A 124 13.66 -2.56 1.74
N ILE A 125 14.25 -3.63 1.19
CA ILE A 125 13.85 -4.18 -0.10
C ILE A 125 12.41 -4.72 -0.11
N ASP A 126 11.98 -5.28 1.01
CA ASP A 126 10.66 -5.87 1.26
C ASP A 126 9.81 -5.03 2.24
N HIS A 127 10.20 -3.78 2.44
CA HIS A 127 9.41 -2.83 3.19
C HIS A 127 8.16 -2.45 2.37
N LEU A 128 6.97 -2.40 2.98
CA LEU A 128 5.71 -2.12 2.28
C LEU A 128 5.77 -0.86 1.44
N GLY A 129 6.40 0.21 1.96
CA GLY A 129 6.59 1.43 1.18
C GLY A 129 7.38 1.21 -0.11
N THR A 130 8.43 0.40 -0.06
CA THR A 130 9.26 0.03 -1.21
C THR A 130 8.48 -0.85 -2.20
N GLU A 131 7.75 -1.85 -1.70
CA GLU A 131 6.93 -2.74 -2.52
C GLU A 131 5.78 -1.98 -3.23
N LEU A 132 5.17 -1.01 -2.56
CA LEU A 132 4.17 -0.13 -3.17
C LEU A 132 4.81 0.78 -4.24
N LEU A 133 6.03 1.28 -4.02
CA LEU A 133 6.75 2.04 -5.05
C LEU A 133 7.03 1.17 -6.28
N PHE A 134 7.41 -0.08 -6.06
CA PHE A 134 7.60 -1.04 -7.14
C PHE A 134 6.30 -1.29 -7.92
N MET A 135 5.17 -1.46 -7.23
CA MET A 135 3.87 -1.53 -7.89
C MET A 135 3.54 -0.28 -8.71
N SER A 136 3.89 0.91 -8.22
CA SER A 136 3.75 2.15 -9.01
C SER A 136 4.53 2.05 -10.32
N GLN A 137 5.79 1.62 -10.28
CA GLN A 137 6.64 1.49 -11.46
C GLN A 137 6.10 0.43 -12.44
N LEU A 138 5.60 -0.70 -11.93
CA LEU A 138 4.98 -1.71 -12.77
C LEU A 138 3.72 -1.20 -13.47
N CYS A 139 2.93 -0.37 -12.81
CA CYS A 139 1.76 0.31 -13.40
C CYS A 139 2.18 1.32 -14.47
N GLU A 140 3.19 2.16 -14.22
CA GLU A 140 3.72 3.11 -15.22
C GLU A 140 4.24 2.41 -16.48
N LEU A 141 4.86 1.23 -16.31
CA LEU A 141 5.37 0.41 -17.40
C LEU A 141 4.31 -0.53 -18.00
N GLU A 142 3.08 -0.51 -17.49
CA GLU A 142 1.97 -1.39 -17.86
C GLU A 142 2.33 -2.90 -17.85
N LYS A 143 3.23 -3.32 -16.96
CA LYS A 143 3.68 -4.72 -16.82
C LYS A 143 2.67 -5.58 -16.06
N LYS A 144 1.46 -5.74 -16.62
CA LYS A 144 0.31 -6.40 -15.97
C LYS A 144 0.61 -7.81 -15.43
N ASN A 145 1.42 -8.61 -16.14
CA ASN A 145 1.80 -9.94 -15.64
C ASN A 145 2.66 -9.86 -14.37
N ALA A 146 3.62 -8.94 -14.32
CA ALA A 146 4.43 -8.72 -13.12
C ALA A 146 3.59 -8.12 -11.98
N GLN A 147 2.66 -7.20 -12.29
CA GLN A 147 1.72 -6.66 -11.30
C GLN A 147 0.91 -7.79 -10.66
N LYS A 148 0.35 -8.69 -11.48
CA LYS A 148 -0.42 -9.85 -11.00
C LYS A 148 0.43 -10.76 -10.12
N GLN A 149 1.60 -11.17 -10.59
CA GLN A 149 2.52 -12.02 -9.83
C GLN A 149 2.93 -11.40 -8.50
N PHE A 150 3.21 -10.09 -8.48
CA PHE A 150 3.62 -9.39 -7.27
C PHE A 150 2.46 -9.26 -6.27
N LEU A 151 1.26 -8.95 -6.75
CA LEU A 151 0.07 -8.93 -5.90
C LEU A 151 -0.18 -10.30 -5.29
N GLU A 152 -0.15 -11.37 -6.09
CA GLU A 152 -0.47 -12.74 -5.68
C GLU A 152 0.55 -13.37 -4.75
N ASN A 153 1.84 -13.23 -5.05
CA ASN A 153 2.89 -13.95 -4.34
C ASN A 153 3.50 -13.15 -3.19
N HIS A 154 3.24 -11.84 -3.12
CA HIS A 154 3.77 -10.93 -2.12
C HIS A 154 2.66 -10.17 -1.41
N LEU A 155 2.18 -9.04 -1.96
CA LEU A 155 1.34 -8.09 -1.21
C LEU A 155 0.10 -8.72 -0.55
N THR A 156 -0.59 -9.67 -1.21
CA THR A 156 -1.78 -10.30 -0.61
C THR A 156 -1.49 -11.35 0.46
N GLU A 157 -0.25 -11.82 0.57
CA GLU A 157 0.14 -12.87 1.52
C GLU A 157 0.28 -12.36 2.96
N TRP A 158 0.48 -11.05 3.15
CA TRP A 158 0.87 -10.51 4.46
C TRP A 158 0.24 -9.16 4.83
N ILE A 159 -0.22 -8.36 3.87
CA ILE A 159 -0.79 -7.03 4.17
C ILE A 159 -1.97 -7.11 5.12
N SER A 160 -2.81 -8.15 5.03
CA SER A 160 -3.96 -8.31 5.93
C SER A 160 -3.56 -8.48 7.39
N ASP A 161 -2.43 -9.14 7.64
CA ASP A 161 -1.91 -9.36 9.00
C ASP A 161 -1.32 -8.06 9.55
N TYR A 162 -0.48 -7.38 8.74
CA TYR A 162 0.02 -6.05 9.09
C TYR A 162 -1.11 -5.06 9.35
N TYR A 163 -2.11 -5.01 8.48
CA TYR A 163 -3.28 -4.13 8.61
C TYR A 163 -4.00 -4.35 9.94
N THR A 164 -4.27 -5.62 10.27
CA THR A 164 -4.97 -6.00 11.50
C THR A 164 -4.16 -5.59 12.73
N GLU A 165 -2.86 -5.87 12.70
CA GLU A 165 -1.95 -5.50 13.78
C GLU A 165 -1.88 -3.97 13.92
N ALA A 166 -1.57 -3.24 12.85
CA ALA A 166 -1.39 -1.79 12.86
C ALA A 166 -2.62 -1.04 13.36
N LYS A 167 -3.83 -1.48 13.00
CA LYS A 167 -5.08 -0.87 13.47
C LYS A 167 -5.37 -1.15 14.95
N SER A 168 -4.78 -2.20 15.54
CA SER A 168 -4.93 -2.48 16.97
C SER A 168 -4.20 -1.48 17.88
N TYR A 169 -3.27 -0.69 17.31
CA TYR A 169 -2.47 0.31 18.03
C TYR A 169 -3.07 1.74 18.00
N ASP A 170 -4.39 1.86 17.86
CA ASP A 170 -5.15 3.13 17.86
C ASP A 170 -4.49 4.23 17.01
N PRO A 171 -4.33 4.00 15.69
CA PRO A 171 -3.72 4.99 14.81
C PRO A 171 -4.62 6.23 14.66
N PRO A 172 -4.05 7.43 14.44
CA PRO A 172 -4.85 8.59 14.10
C PRO A 172 -5.58 8.34 12.77
N LYS A 173 -6.69 9.06 12.56
CA LYS A 173 -7.53 8.93 11.35
C LYS A 173 -6.74 8.89 10.04
N PHE A 174 -5.72 9.74 9.91
CA PHE A 174 -4.84 9.74 8.73
C PHE A 174 -4.26 8.34 8.45
N TYR A 175 -3.65 7.70 9.45
CA TYR A 175 -3.05 6.38 9.28
C TYR A 175 -4.11 5.27 9.15
N VAL A 176 -5.27 5.39 9.79
CA VAL A 176 -6.42 4.53 9.49
C VAL A 176 -6.73 4.58 7.99
N GLY A 177 -6.82 5.78 7.42
CA GLY A 177 -7.05 5.98 5.99
C GLY A 177 -5.94 5.40 5.11
N VAL A 178 -4.66 5.60 5.47
CA VAL A 178 -3.53 5.00 4.74
C VAL A 178 -3.62 3.47 4.73
N PHE A 179 -3.88 2.84 5.87
CA PHE A 179 -3.98 1.39 5.99
C PHE A 179 -5.18 0.84 5.21
N ASP A 180 -6.36 1.46 5.35
CA ASP A 180 -7.58 1.08 4.63
C ASP A 180 -7.40 1.23 3.11
N LEU A 181 -6.83 2.34 2.64
CA LEU A 181 -6.55 2.54 1.22
C LEU A 181 -5.52 1.56 0.68
N THR A 182 -4.50 1.20 1.45
CA THR A 182 -3.47 0.24 1.03
C THR A 182 -4.09 -1.14 0.82
N GLN A 183 -4.80 -1.66 1.81
CA GLN A 183 -5.40 -2.98 1.75
C GLN A 183 -6.42 -3.07 0.61
N GLU A 184 -7.32 -2.09 0.49
CA GLU A 184 -8.38 -2.14 -0.50
C GLU A 184 -7.85 -1.85 -1.92
N THR A 185 -6.83 -1.00 -2.09
CA THR A 185 -6.20 -0.79 -3.41
C THR A 185 -5.56 -2.08 -3.92
N VAL A 186 -4.79 -2.78 -3.07
CA VAL A 186 -4.17 -4.07 -3.41
C VAL A 186 -5.21 -5.10 -3.80
N LYS A 187 -6.27 -5.23 -3.00
CA LYS A 187 -7.38 -6.16 -3.24
C LYS A 187 -8.13 -5.87 -4.54
N ILE A 188 -8.60 -4.64 -4.74
CA ILE A 188 -9.35 -4.23 -5.93
C ILE A 188 -8.49 -4.38 -7.19
N HIS A 189 -7.20 -4.02 -7.10
CA HIS A 189 -6.28 -4.15 -8.24
C HIS A 189 -6.12 -5.61 -8.65
N LYS A 190 -5.94 -6.53 -7.69
CA LYS A 190 -5.88 -7.97 -7.97
C LYS A 190 -7.17 -8.48 -8.61
N GLU A 191 -8.33 -8.16 -8.02
CA GLU A 191 -9.64 -8.56 -8.55
C GLU A 191 -9.86 -8.09 -10.00
N ASN A 192 -9.42 -6.87 -10.33
CA ASN A 192 -9.51 -6.31 -11.68
C ASN A 192 -8.59 -7.03 -12.68
N LEU A 193 -7.36 -7.36 -12.30
CA LEU A 193 -6.43 -8.13 -13.15
C LEU A 193 -6.95 -9.55 -13.39
N ASP A 194 -7.58 -10.17 -12.39
CA ASP A 194 -8.18 -11.50 -12.53
C ASP A 194 -9.41 -11.48 -13.45
N ALA A 195 -10.29 -10.49 -13.31
CA ALA A 195 -11.45 -10.32 -14.18
C ALA A 195 -11.05 -10.03 -15.65
N GLY A 196 -9.98 -9.25 -15.86
CA GLY A 196 -9.44 -8.94 -17.18
C GLY A 196 -8.69 -10.10 -17.85
N SER A 197 -8.34 -11.16 -17.11
CA SER A 197 -7.65 -12.35 -17.62
C SER A 197 -8.61 -13.41 -18.21
N VAL A 198 -9.93 -13.19 -18.14
CA VAL A 198 -10.97 -14.09 -18.67
C VAL A 198 -11.40 -13.69 -20.09
N GLY A 199 -10.64 -12.83 -20.77
CA GLY A 199 -10.89 -12.34 -22.13
C GLY A 199 -9.99 -12.94 -23.19
#